data_AF-A0A954E8M1-F1
#
_entry.id   AF-A0A954E8M1-F1
#
_cell.length_a   1.000
_cell.length_b   1.000
_cell.length_c   1.000
_cell.angle_alpha   90.00
_cell.angle_beta   90.00
_cell.angle_gamma   90.00
#
_symmetry.space_group_name_H-M   'P 1'
#
loop_
_entity.id
_entity.type
_entity.pdbx_description
1 polymer ?
#
loop_
_entity_poly.entity_id
_entity_poly.type
_entity_poly.pdbx_seq_one_letter_code
_entity_poly.pdbx_strand_id
1 'polypeptide(L)'
;MKRRELIQLVVFALSAIVYFPFSEWLSTTQGGTSLFLWGQMIYVLPLVASILAMPFLVFGLFFRDTRRRSCLYLLCIALFVPCCIFGVGLGDKARMAGMKSFAQRSQTLIRAIENYERDHSGPPQSLNDLVPDYIPAVPCTGMAAYPEYRYHTGDMAKQQYAGNSWVLTVFTPSGFLNFDMMLYFPNQNYPHHGYGGSLEPVGDWAYVHE
;
A
#
# COMPACT_ATOMS: atom_id res chain seq x y z
N MET A 1 -30.39 16.79 -15.10
CA MET A 1 -30.14 15.68 -14.18
C MET A 1 -31.41 15.41 -13.40
N LYS A 2 -31.91 14.18 -13.46
CA LYS A 2 -33.08 13.73 -12.69
C LYS A 2 -32.68 13.58 -11.22
N ARG A 3 -33.63 13.72 -10.28
CA ARG A 3 -33.38 13.59 -8.83
C ARG A 3 -32.66 12.29 -8.47
N ARG A 4 -33.04 11.18 -9.11
CA ARG A 4 -32.43 9.86 -8.90
C ARG A 4 -30.94 9.83 -9.24
N GLU A 5 -30.55 10.44 -10.36
CA GLU A 5 -29.15 10.51 -10.82
C GLU A 5 -28.30 11.31 -9.82
N LEU A 6 -28.82 12.43 -9.30
CA LEU A 6 -28.13 13.22 -8.29
C LEU A 6 -27.89 12.41 -7.01
N ILE A 7 -28.90 11.68 -6.54
CA ILE A 7 -28.77 10.83 -5.34
C ILE A 7 -27.69 9.76 -5.56
N GLN A 8 -27.69 9.11 -6.73
CA GLN A 8 -26.69 8.09 -7.07
C GLN A 8 -25.27 8.66 -7.07
N LEU A 9 -25.06 9.86 -7.66
CA LEU A 9 -23.76 10.52 -7.67
C LEU A 9 -23.29 10.91 -6.27
N VAL A 10 -24.19 11.40 -5.41
CA VAL A 10 -23.87 11.75 -4.03
C VAL A 10 -23.48 10.50 -3.22
N VAL A 11 -24.25 9.42 -3.33
CA VAL A 11 -23.93 8.15 -2.66
C VAL A 11 -22.61 7.58 -3.16
N PHE A 12 -22.39 7.61 -4.48
CA PHE A 12 -21.11 7.20 -5.07
C PHE A 12 -19.95 8.04 -4.53
N ALA A 13 -20.11 9.37 -4.49
CA ALA A 13 -19.08 10.27 -3.99
C ALA A 13 -18.72 9.99 -2.53
N LEU A 14 -19.74 9.84 -1.67
CA LEU A 14 -19.55 9.52 -0.26
C LEU A 14 -18.95 8.13 -0.06
N SER A 15 -19.24 7.16 -0.92
CA SER A 15 -18.70 5.81 -0.77
C SER A 15 -17.17 5.76 -0.87
N ALA A 16 -16.53 6.73 -1.55
CA ALA A 16 -15.08 6.82 -1.65
C ALA A 16 -14.40 6.90 -0.28
N ILE A 17 -14.96 7.67 0.67
CA ILE A 17 -14.37 7.86 2.00
C ILE A 17 -14.32 6.56 2.81
N VAL A 18 -15.21 5.62 2.50
CA VAL A 18 -15.27 4.29 3.14
C VAL A 18 -14.46 3.27 2.35
N TYR A 19 -14.54 3.32 1.02
CA TYR A 19 -13.96 2.30 0.16
C TYR A 19 -12.44 2.26 0.24
N PHE A 20 -11.76 3.42 0.14
CA PHE A 20 -10.30 3.48 0.20
C PHE A 20 -9.74 2.85 1.49
N PRO A 21 -10.12 3.30 2.71
CA PRO A 21 -9.61 2.68 3.93
C PRO A 21 -10.02 1.23 4.09
N PHE A 22 -11.22 0.85 3.66
CA PHE A 22 -11.65 -0.54 3.69
C PHE A 22 -10.76 -1.43 2.81
N SER A 23 -10.44 -0.99 1.58
CA SER A 23 -9.63 -1.76 0.64
C SER A 23 -8.19 -1.96 1.13
N GLU A 24 -7.57 -0.93 1.71
CA GLU A 24 -6.21 -1.00 2.28
C GLU A 24 -6.16 -1.82 3.58
N TRP A 25 -7.15 -1.67 4.44
CA TRP A 25 -7.28 -2.50 5.63
C TRP A 25 -7.43 -3.97 5.23
N LEU A 26 -8.30 -4.27 4.27
CA LEU A 26 -8.56 -5.64 3.87
C LEU A 26 -7.30 -6.28 3.25
N SER A 27 -6.56 -5.57 2.39
CA SER A 27 -5.36 -6.11 1.74
C SER A 27 -4.26 -6.54 2.72
N THR A 28 -4.17 -5.88 3.88
CA THR A 28 -3.13 -6.09 4.89
C THR A 28 -3.52 -7.08 5.99
N THR A 29 -4.74 -7.62 5.97
CA THR A 29 -5.23 -8.63 6.94
C THR A 29 -4.94 -10.06 6.49
N GLN A 30 -4.90 -11.00 7.45
CA GLN A 30 -4.60 -12.42 7.20
C GLN A 30 -5.60 -13.13 6.29
N GLY A 31 -6.87 -12.72 6.30
CA GLY A 31 -7.95 -13.27 5.46
C GLY A 31 -8.36 -12.37 4.29
N GLY A 32 -7.52 -11.37 3.98
CA GLY A 32 -7.79 -10.35 2.98
C GLY A 32 -7.68 -10.78 1.52
N THR A 33 -7.69 -9.80 0.62
CA THR A 33 -7.41 -9.99 -0.80
C THR A 33 -6.95 -8.68 -1.44
N SER A 34 -6.15 -8.76 -2.50
CA SER A 34 -5.78 -7.62 -3.33
C SER A 34 -6.89 -7.17 -4.29
N LEU A 35 -7.98 -7.94 -4.44
CA LEU A 35 -9.06 -7.64 -5.38
C LEU A 35 -9.69 -6.26 -5.14
N PHE A 36 -9.84 -5.85 -3.87
CA PHE A 36 -10.44 -4.55 -3.55
C PHE A 36 -9.52 -3.36 -3.83
N LEU A 37 -8.20 -3.57 -3.93
CA LEU A 37 -7.28 -2.54 -4.40
C LEU A 37 -7.57 -2.19 -5.87
N TRP A 38 -7.86 -3.19 -6.71
CA TRP A 38 -8.25 -2.97 -8.10
C TRP A 38 -9.57 -2.22 -8.24
N GLY A 39 -10.49 -2.38 -7.29
CA GLY A 39 -11.76 -1.64 -7.32
C GLY A 39 -11.59 -0.15 -7.01
N GLN A 40 -10.44 0.30 -6.48
CA GLN A 40 -10.13 1.73 -6.36
C GLN A 40 -10.16 2.44 -7.73
N MET A 41 -9.92 1.72 -8.84
CA MET A 41 -10.01 2.27 -10.21
C MET A 41 -11.37 2.83 -10.54
N ILE A 42 -12.44 2.29 -9.93
CA ILE A 42 -13.80 2.78 -10.09
C ILE A 42 -13.91 4.23 -9.58
N TYR A 43 -13.08 4.64 -8.62
CA TYR A 43 -13.04 6.00 -8.07
C TYR A 43 -11.98 6.88 -8.73
N VAL A 44 -10.80 6.31 -9.03
CA VAL A 44 -9.68 7.05 -9.64
C VAL A 44 -10.04 7.53 -11.06
N LEU A 45 -10.67 6.70 -11.89
CA LEU A 45 -11.02 7.11 -13.26
C LEU A 45 -12.03 8.27 -13.30
N PRO A 46 -13.15 8.26 -12.54
CA PRO A 46 -14.03 9.41 -12.42
C PRO A 46 -13.36 10.63 -11.76
N LEU A 47 -12.40 10.43 -10.86
CA LEU A 47 -11.67 11.55 -10.23
C LEU A 47 -10.84 12.30 -11.29
N VAL A 48 -10.08 11.57 -12.11
CA VAL A 48 -9.33 12.15 -13.24
C VAL A 48 -10.29 12.82 -14.21
N ALA A 49 -11.38 12.16 -14.61
CA ALA A 49 -12.38 12.74 -15.50
C ALA A 49 -13.00 14.03 -14.91
N SER A 50 -13.23 14.08 -13.59
CA SER A 50 -13.77 15.26 -12.91
C SER A 50 -12.80 16.43 -12.94
N ILE A 51 -11.51 16.19 -12.71
CA ILE A 51 -10.46 17.22 -12.78
C ILE A 51 -10.35 17.77 -14.20
N LEU A 52 -10.33 16.89 -15.21
CA LEU A 52 -10.26 17.29 -16.61
C LEU A 52 -11.52 18.03 -17.10
N ALA A 53 -12.70 17.68 -16.58
CA ALA A 53 -13.95 18.34 -16.93
C ALA A 53 -14.12 19.72 -16.27
N MET A 54 -13.42 19.98 -15.16
CA MET A 54 -13.61 21.18 -14.34
C MET A 54 -13.50 22.50 -15.13
N PRO A 55 -12.50 22.73 -16.01
CA PRO A 55 -12.40 23.98 -16.77
C PRO A 55 -13.59 24.21 -17.70
N PHE A 56 -14.06 23.15 -18.37
CA PHE A 56 -15.21 23.20 -19.28
C PHE A 56 -16.52 23.47 -18.51
N LEU A 57 -16.65 22.88 -17.32
CA LEU A 57 -17.82 23.10 -16.47
C LEU A 57 -17.87 24.53 -15.94
N VAL A 58 -16.72 25.09 -15.52
CA VAL A 58 -16.58 26.50 -15.12
C VAL A 58 -16.93 27.42 -16.30
N PHE A 59 -16.40 27.14 -17.49
CA PHE A 59 -16.75 27.91 -18.70
C PHE A 59 -18.25 27.82 -19.04
N GLY A 60 -18.86 26.65 -18.85
CA GLY A 60 -20.30 26.43 -19.02
C GLY A 60 -21.18 27.24 -18.06
N LEU A 61 -20.62 27.87 -17.01
CA LEU A 61 -21.38 28.77 -16.14
C LEU A 61 -21.74 30.10 -16.82
N PHE A 62 -20.99 30.51 -17.84
CA PHE A 62 -21.23 31.76 -18.57
C PHE A 62 -22.43 31.66 -19.54
N PHE A 63 -22.86 30.46 -19.91
CA PHE A 63 -23.97 30.24 -20.85
C PHE A 63 -25.25 29.86 -20.11
N ARG A 64 -26.34 30.59 -20.34
CA ARG A 64 -27.63 30.39 -19.64
C ARG A 64 -28.16 28.96 -19.78
N ASP A 65 -28.00 28.34 -20.95
CA ASP A 65 -28.54 27.01 -21.24
C ASP A 65 -27.81 25.88 -20.50
N THR A 66 -26.51 26.03 -20.27
CA THR A 66 -25.68 25.02 -19.58
C THR A 66 -25.48 25.31 -18.10
N ARG A 67 -25.65 26.56 -17.67
CA ARG A 67 -25.33 27.04 -16.31
C ARG A 67 -25.87 26.13 -15.22
N ARG A 68 -27.14 25.74 -15.28
CA ARG A 68 -27.76 24.86 -14.26
C ARG A 68 -27.09 23.49 -14.20
N ARG A 69 -26.75 22.90 -15.35
CA ARG A 69 -26.08 21.59 -15.41
C ARG A 69 -24.64 21.71 -14.90
N SER A 70 -23.92 22.74 -15.34
CA SER A 70 -22.56 23.05 -14.87
C SER A 70 -22.51 23.23 -13.35
N CYS A 71 -23.40 24.03 -12.75
CA CYS A 71 -23.46 24.20 -11.30
C CYS A 71 -23.67 22.87 -10.56
N LEU A 72 -24.56 22.00 -11.07
CA LEU A 72 -24.82 20.72 -10.42
C LEU A 72 -23.62 19.76 -10.49
N TYR A 73 -22.95 19.68 -11.65
CA TYR A 73 -21.74 18.85 -11.76
C TYR A 73 -20.59 19.39 -10.93
N LEU A 74 -20.39 20.71 -10.91
CA LEU A 74 -19.39 21.34 -10.04
C LEU A 74 -19.67 21.07 -8.56
N LEU A 75 -20.94 21.06 -8.13
CA LEU A 75 -21.31 20.67 -6.78
C LEU A 75 -20.98 19.19 -6.50
N CYS A 76 -21.24 18.30 -7.44
CA CYS A 76 -20.88 16.88 -7.30
C CYS A 76 -19.35 16.70 -7.22
N ILE A 77 -18.58 17.42 -8.04
CA ILE A 77 -17.11 17.40 -8.02
C ILE A 77 -16.59 17.97 -6.69
N ALA A 78 -17.15 19.09 -6.22
CA ALA A 78 -16.78 19.70 -4.95
C ALA A 78 -17.06 18.80 -3.74
N LEU A 79 -18.00 17.84 -3.85
CA LEU A 79 -18.21 16.80 -2.85
C LEU A 79 -17.26 15.61 -3.07
N PHE A 80 -17.14 15.13 -4.31
CA PHE A 80 -16.43 13.91 -4.65
C PHE A 80 -14.92 14.01 -4.44
N VAL A 81 -14.30 15.09 -4.92
CA VAL A 81 -12.84 15.27 -4.85
C VAL A 81 -12.35 15.26 -3.40
N PRO A 82 -12.93 16.03 -2.46
CA PRO A 82 -12.55 15.91 -1.05
C PRO A 82 -12.79 14.52 -0.47
N CYS A 83 -13.90 13.84 -0.80
CA CYS A 83 -14.16 12.49 -0.30
C CYS A 83 -13.07 11.49 -0.76
N CYS A 84 -12.59 11.61 -2.00
CA CYS A 84 -11.45 10.81 -2.48
C CYS A 84 -10.16 11.18 -1.72
N ILE A 85 -9.83 12.46 -1.58
CA ILE A 85 -8.60 12.90 -0.87
C ILE A 85 -8.61 12.40 0.58
N PHE A 86 -9.72 12.61 1.30
CA PHE A 86 -9.86 12.12 2.67
C PHE A 86 -9.86 10.59 2.74
N GLY A 87 -10.52 9.92 1.78
CA GLY A 87 -10.54 8.46 1.69
C GLY A 87 -9.14 7.89 1.53
N VAL A 88 -8.34 8.42 0.60
CA VAL A 88 -6.94 8.02 0.38
C VAL A 88 -6.13 8.23 1.66
N GLY A 89 -6.21 9.40 2.30
CA GLY A 89 -5.46 9.65 3.54
C GLY A 89 -5.88 8.75 4.72
N LEU A 90 -7.12 8.28 4.77
CA LEU A 90 -7.55 7.25 5.73
C LEU A 90 -7.06 5.85 5.30
N GLY A 91 -7.00 5.59 4.00
CA GLY A 91 -6.37 4.43 3.37
C GLY A 91 -4.93 4.26 3.80
N ASP A 92 -4.11 5.31 3.64
CA ASP A 92 -2.70 5.30 4.02
C ASP A 92 -2.52 4.97 5.50
N LYS A 93 -3.35 5.54 6.37
CA LYS A 93 -3.33 5.23 7.81
C LYS A 93 -3.69 3.78 8.11
N ALA A 94 -4.73 3.26 7.46
CA ALA A 94 -5.14 1.87 7.61
C ALA A 94 -4.05 0.91 7.12
N ARG A 95 -3.45 1.23 5.98
CA ARG A 95 -2.34 0.50 5.39
C ARG A 95 -1.13 0.45 6.31
N MET A 96 -0.68 1.60 6.82
CA MET A 96 0.47 1.68 7.72
C MET A 96 0.23 0.96 9.05
N ALA A 97 -1.01 0.95 9.55
CA ALA A 97 -1.37 0.12 10.71
C ALA A 97 -1.22 -1.39 10.40
N GLY A 98 -1.60 -1.81 9.19
CA GLY A 98 -1.37 -3.15 8.67
C GLY A 98 0.12 -3.49 8.57
N MET A 99 0.93 -2.61 7.98
CA MET A 99 2.38 -2.79 7.85
C MET A 99 3.09 -2.88 9.20
N LYS A 100 2.67 -2.06 10.18
CA LYS A 100 3.17 -2.15 11.56
C LYS A 100 2.86 -3.50 12.20
N SER A 101 1.65 -4.00 11.98
CA SER A 101 1.25 -5.33 12.49
C SER A 101 2.04 -6.45 11.80
N PHE A 102 2.32 -6.32 10.51
CA PHE A 102 3.21 -7.22 9.77
C PHE A 102 4.63 -7.21 10.32
N ALA A 103 5.21 -6.03 10.57
CA ALA A 103 6.56 -5.91 11.13
C ALA A 103 6.68 -6.64 12.47
N GLN A 104 5.66 -6.54 13.33
CA GLN A 104 5.60 -7.26 14.61
C GLN A 104 5.53 -8.78 14.44
N ARG A 105 4.69 -9.29 13.53
CA ARG A 105 4.59 -10.74 13.28
C ARG A 105 5.86 -11.34 12.69
N SER A 106 6.56 -10.55 11.86
CA SER A 106 7.79 -10.99 11.20
C SER A 106 8.98 -11.18 12.16
N GLN A 107 8.87 -10.68 13.40
CA GLN A 107 9.92 -10.83 14.42
C GLN A 107 10.25 -12.29 14.73
N THR A 108 9.28 -13.20 14.64
CA THR A 108 9.55 -14.64 14.83
C THR A 108 10.50 -15.18 13.78
N LEU A 109 10.32 -14.81 12.51
CA LEU A 109 11.20 -15.22 11.42
C LEU A 109 12.58 -14.57 11.53
N ILE A 110 12.62 -13.28 11.84
CA ILE A 110 13.88 -12.54 12.03
C ILE A 110 14.74 -13.18 13.12
N ARG A 111 14.15 -13.45 14.30
CA ARG A 111 14.86 -14.10 15.41
C ARG A 111 15.36 -15.50 15.06
N ALA A 112 14.63 -16.23 14.22
CA ALA A 112 15.07 -17.53 13.74
C ALA A 112 16.34 -17.42 12.88
N ILE A 113 16.38 -16.44 11.96
CA ILE A 113 17.55 -16.15 11.13
C ILE A 113 18.74 -15.73 12.00
N GLU A 114 18.52 -14.82 12.96
CA GLU A 114 19.56 -14.35 13.88
C GLU A 114 20.14 -15.48 14.76
N ASN A 115 19.29 -16.40 15.23
CA ASN A 115 19.74 -17.55 16.00
C ASN A 115 20.54 -18.53 15.12
N TYR A 116 20.10 -18.78 13.89
CA TYR A 116 20.86 -19.58 12.93
C TYR A 116 22.25 -18.99 12.68
N GLU A 117 22.32 -17.67 12.47
CA GLU A 117 23.58 -16.96 12.23
C GLU A 117 24.55 -17.07 13.41
N ARG A 118 24.02 -17.04 14.63
CA ARG A 118 24.82 -17.22 15.86
C ARG A 118 25.45 -18.62 15.94
N ASP A 119 24.74 -19.65 15.51
CA ASP A 119 25.20 -21.03 15.62
C ASP A 119 26.11 -21.44 14.45
N HIS A 120 25.90 -20.86 13.25
CA HIS A 120 26.59 -21.26 12.02
C HIS A 120 27.60 -20.23 11.48
N SER A 121 27.84 -19.13 12.22
CA SER A 121 28.76 -18.04 11.84
C SER A 121 28.43 -17.36 10.49
N GLY A 122 27.17 -17.46 10.05
CA GLY A 122 26.69 -16.84 8.81
C GLY A 122 25.19 -17.08 8.59
N PRO A 123 24.53 -16.25 7.75
CA PRO A 123 23.09 -16.39 7.50
C PRO A 123 22.76 -17.69 6.75
N PRO A 124 21.52 -18.20 6.88
CA PRO A 124 21.06 -19.35 6.11
C PRO A 124 21.11 -19.04 4.60
N GLN A 125 21.26 -20.08 3.78
CA GLN A 125 21.21 -19.92 2.32
C GLN A 125 19.76 -19.80 1.84
N SER A 126 18.83 -20.44 2.55
CA SER A 126 17.40 -20.34 2.31
C SER A 126 16.62 -20.29 3.62
N LEU A 127 15.40 -19.74 3.58
CA LEU A 127 14.50 -19.77 4.75
C LEU A 127 14.13 -21.20 5.18
N ASN A 128 14.23 -22.19 4.29
CA ASN A 128 13.95 -23.58 4.63
C ASN A 128 15.04 -24.20 5.51
N ASP A 129 16.26 -23.63 5.52
CA ASP A 129 17.38 -24.12 6.35
C ASP A 129 17.11 -23.87 7.84
N LEU A 130 16.12 -23.01 8.15
CA LEU A 130 15.65 -22.73 9.51
C LEU A 130 14.70 -23.82 10.05
N VAL A 131 14.17 -24.68 9.17
CA VAL A 131 13.18 -25.69 9.51
C VAL A 131 13.85 -27.07 9.61
N PRO A 132 13.56 -27.88 10.65
CA PRO A 132 12.64 -27.62 11.76
C PRO A 132 13.32 -26.98 12.99
N ASP A 133 14.64 -26.86 12.99
CA ASP A 133 15.44 -26.67 14.22
C ASP A 133 15.26 -25.28 14.86
N TYR A 134 15.02 -24.24 14.05
CA TYR A 134 14.81 -22.87 14.53
C TYR A 134 13.34 -22.43 14.51
N ILE A 135 12.57 -22.93 13.53
CA ILE A 135 11.13 -22.70 13.39
C ILE A 135 10.42 -23.94 12.83
N PRO A 136 9.18 -24.22 13.23
CA PRO A 136 8.46 -25.41 12.78
C PRO A 136 8.11 -25.39 11.28
N ALA A 137 7.92 -24.19 10.72
CA ALA A 137 7.70 -23.94 9.30
C ALA A 137 8.02 -22.47 9.01
N VAL A 138 8.36 -22.14 7.76
CA VAL A 138 8.52 -20.76 7.31
C VAL A 138 7.15 -20.06 7.34
N PRO A 139 6.97 -19.01 8.16
CA PRO A 139 5.68 -18.32 8.24
C PRO A 139 5.41 -17.51 6.97
N CYS A 140 4.14 -17.41 6.59
CA CYS A 140 3.69 -16.37 5.66
C CYS A 140 3.69 -15.00 6.36
N THR A 141 3.64 -13.93 5.58
CA THR A 141 3.61 -12.53 6.10
C THR A 141 2.37 -12.23 6.96
N GLY A 142 1.31 -13.02 6.80
CA GLY A 142 -0.01 -12.74 7.37
C GLY A 142 -0.70 -11.54 6.73
N MET A 143 -0.23 -11.07 5.57
CA MET A 143 -0.95 -10.15 4.69
C MET A 143 -1.42 -10.95 3.49
N ALA A 144 -2.73 -11.18 3.37
CA ALA A 144 -3.26 -12.06 2.33
C ALA A 144 -2.98 -11.56 0.91
N ALA A 145 -2.90 -10.25 0.71
CA ALA A 145 -2.52 -9.68 -0.58
C ALA A 145 -1.03 -9.92 -0.93
N TYR A 146 -0.18 -10.16 0.07
CA TYR A 146 1.28 -10.22 -0.07
C TYR A 146 1.86 -11.38 0.78
N PRO A 147 1.52 -12.65 0.49
CA PRO A 147 1.71 -13.76 1.43
C PRO A 147 3.17 -14.19 1.63
N GLU A 148 4.06 -13.83 0.70
CA GLU A 148 5.41 -14.39 0.59
C GLU A 148 6.51 -13.39 0.98
N TYR A 149 7.52 -13.89 1.69
CA TYR A 149 8.80 -13.20 1.87
C TYR A 149 9.72 -13.51 0.71
N ARG A 150 10.47 -12.50 0.26
CA ARG A 150 11.64 -12.68 -0.59
C ARG A 150 12.88 -12.50 0.27
N TYR A 151 13.71 -13.53 0.30
CA TYR A 151 14.95 -13.56 1.06
C TYR A 151 16.14 -13.41 0.13
N HIS A 152 17.01 -12.46 0.44
CA HIS A 152 18.25 -12.21 -0.29
C HIS A 152 19.42 -12.46 0.66
N THR A 153 20.47 -13.15 0.22
CA THR A 153 21.63 -13.49 1.05
C THR A 153 22.92 -13.44 0.22
N GLY A 154 24.07 -13.50 0.91
CA GLY A 154 25.39 -13.55 0.28
C GLY A 154 25.83 -12.22 -0.35
N ASP A 155 26.69 -12.30 -1.36
CA ASP A 155 27.31 -11.11 -1.96
C ASP A 155 26.29 -10.22 -2.68
N MET A 156 25.23 -10.81 -3.24
CA MET A 156 24.14 -10.06 -3.84
C MET A 156 23.46 -9.15 -2.82
N ALA A 157 23.14 -9.69 -1.64
CA ALA A 157 22.51 -8.91 -0.57
C ALA A 157 23.41 -7.75 -0.13
N LYS A 158 24.71 -8.02 0.06
CA LYS A 158 25.68 -7.00 0.49
C LYS A 158 25.81 -5.87 -0.52
N GLN A 159 25.88 -6.20 -1.81
CA GLN A 159 26.07 -5.20 -2.87
C GLN A 159 24.81 -4.35 -3.09
N GLN A 160 23.63 -4.96 -3.06
CA GLN A 160 22.38 -4.27 -3.39
C GLN A 160 21.76 -3.56 -2.18
N TYR A 161 21.99 -4.06 -0.97
CA TYR A 161 21.30 -3.62 0.23
C TYR A 161 22.24 -3.11 1.31
N ALA A 162 23.02 -2.06 0.99
CA ALA A 162 23.83 -1.31 1.94
C ALA A 162 24.75 -2.18 2.84
N GLY A 163 25.35 -3.23 2.27
CA GLY A 163 26.30 -4.09 2.99
C GLY A 163 25.69 -5.14 3.91
N ASN A 164 24.37 -5.35 3.90
CA ASN A 164 23.72 -6.37 4.73
C ASN A 164 24.01 -7.78 4.19
N SER A 165 24.37 -8.71 5.10
CA SER A 165 24.66 -10.11 4.75
C SER A 165 23.43 -10.88 4.28
N TRP A 166 22.25 -10.45 4.73
CA TRP A 166 20.95 -10.94 4.29
C TRP A 166 19.89 -9.83 4.42
N VAL A 167 18.80 -9.96 3.67
CA VAL A 167 17.67 -9.02 3.67
C VAL A 167 16.36 -9.76 3.44
N LEU A 168 15.30 -9.32 4.12
CA LEU A 168 13.93 -9.72 3.78
C LEU A 168 13.24 -8.58 3.05
N THR A 169 12.52 -8.92 1.99
CA THR A 169 11.68 -7.98 1.24
C THR A 169 10.29 -8.56 1.04
N VAL A 170 9.28 -7.71 1.06
CA VAL A 170 7.90 -8.08 0.68
C VAL A 170 7.40 -7.03 -0.30
N PHE A 171 7.06 -7.47 -1.50
CA PHE A 171 6.48 -6.59 -2.51
C PHE A 171 5.01 -6.31 -2.16
N THR A 172 4.69 -5.04 -1.90
CA THR A 172 3.39 -4.62 -1.38
C THR A 172 2.74 -3.58 -2.31
N PRO A 173 2.45 -3.87 -3.57
CA PRO A 173 1.86 -2.89 -4.49
C PRO A 173 0.47 -2.45 -4.00
N SER A 174 0.21 -1.13 -3.95
CA SER A 174 -1.09 -0.55 -3.58
C SER A 174 -2.09 -0.40 -4.76
N GLY A 175 -1.76 -0.90 -5.95
CA GLY A 175 -2.58 -0.84 -7.17
C GLY A 175 -1.85 -0.21 -8.35
N PHE A 176 -2.50 -0.18 -9.53
CA PHE A 176 -1.98 0.37 -10.81
C PHE A 176 -0.49 0.10 -11.10
N LEU A 177 0.37 1.11 -10.91
CA LEU A 177 1.81 1.13 -11.09
C LEU A 177 2.41 1.65 -9.78
N ASN A 178 2.44 0.78 -8.77
CA ASN A 178 3.04 1.06 -7.48
C ASN A 178 3.96 -0.11 -7.13
N PHE A 179 5.21 0.21 -6.84
CA PHE A 179 6.26 -0.74 -6.52
C PHE A 179 6.67 -0.69 -5.04
N ASP A 180 5.74 -0.26 -4.17
CA ASP A 180 5.97 -0.19 -2.73
C ASP A 180 6.41 -1.55 -2.18
N MET A 181 7.28 -1.51 -1.17
CA MET A 181 7.80 -2.71 -0.54
C MET A 181 8.17 -2.49 0.92
N MET A 182 8.07 -3.56 1.70
CA MET A 182 8.66 -3.64 3.04
C MET A 182 10.08 -4.23 2.93
N LEU A 183 11.05 -3.61 3.61
CA LEU A 183 12.44 -4.01 3.67
C LEU A 183 12.85 -4.25 5.12
N TYR A 184 13.61 -5.31 5.37
CA TYR A 184 14.28 -5.54 6.64
C TYR A 184 15.79 -5.71 6.43
N PHE A 185 16.57 -4.82 7.05
CA PHE A 185 18.04 -4.88 7.09
C PHE A 185 18.50 -5.26 8.48
N PRO A 186 19.27 -6.36 8.66
CA PRO A 186 19.77 -6.76 9.98
C PRO A 186 20.63 -5.66 10.63
N ASN A 187 21.39 -4.89 9.86
CA ASN A 187 22.21 -3.80 10.39
C ASN A 187 21.43 -2.51 10.66
N GLN A 188 20.12 -2.47 10.36
CA GLN A 188 19.24 -1.31 10.54
C GLN A 188 19.75 -0.01 9.90
N ASN A 189 20.58 -0.13 8.87
CA ASN A 189 21.28 0.96 8.20
C ASN A 189 20.52 1.44 6.94
N TYR A 190 19.24 1.75 7.12
CA TYR A 190 18.38 2.19 6.02
C TYR A 190 18.83 3.56 5.47
N PRO A 191 18.96 3.72 4.14
CA PRO A 191 19.19 5.03 3.54
C PRO A 191 17.92 5.88 3.60
N HIS A 192 18.05 7.21 3.56
CA HIS A 192 16.88 8.10 3.49
C HIS A 192 16.09 7.96 2.18
N HIS A 193 16.77 7.64 1.07
CA HIS A 193 16.20 7.41 -0.25
C HIS A 193 16.89 6.20 -0.88
N GLY A 194 16.16 5.38 -1.63
CA GLY A 194 16.69 4.20 -2.29
C GLY A 194 15.58 3.28 -2.78
N TYR A 195 15.95 2.26 -3.56
CA TYR A 195 15.04 1.20 -4.01
C TYR A 195 13.79 1.72 -4.76
N GLY A 196 13.93 2.85 -5.45
CA GLY A 196 12.85 3.49 -6.22
C GLY A 196 12.09 4.60 -5.50
N GLY A 197 12.31 4.82 -4.19
CA GLY A 197 11.48 5.74 -3.42
C GLY A 197 12.10 6.30 -2.14
N SER A 198 11.22 6.82 -1.28
CA SER A 198 11.54 7.29 0.08
C SER A 198 11.24 6.20 1.12
N LEU A 199 12.06 6.09 2.15
CA LEU A 199 11.92 5.05 3.18
C LEU A 199 11.27 5.63 4.43
N GLU A 200 10.08 5.12 4.78
CA GLU A 200 9.41 5.39 6.06
C GLU A 200 9.72 4.27 7.07
N PRO A 201 10.25 4.58 8.27
CA PRO A 201 10.47 3.58 9.31
C PRO A 201 9.16 2.98 9.83
N VAL A 202 9.11 1.64 9.92
CA VAL A 202 7.98 0.86 10.46
C VAL A 202 8.50 -0.18 11.45
N GLY A 203 8.82 0.28 12.67
CA GLY A 203 9.56 -0.55 13.63
C GLY A 203 10.97 -0.80 13.12
N ASP A 204 11.43 -2.06 13.15
CA ASP A 204 12.74 -2.46 12.63
C ASP A 204 12.75 -2.69 11.11
N TRP A 205 11.63 -2.40 10.43
CA TRP A 205 11.46 -2.47 8.98
C TRP A 205 11.42 -1.06 8.39
N ALA A 206 11.63 -0.96 7.08
CA ALA A 206 11.35 0.25 6.31
C ALA A 206 10.30 -0.04 5.24
N TYR A 207 9.33 0.86 5.10
CA TYR A 207 8.37 0.87 4.00
C TYR A 207 8.86 1.84 2.93
N VAL A 208 9.03 1.35 1.71
CA VAL A 208 9.42 2.17 0.56
C VAL A 208 8.15 2.73 -0.08
N HIS A 209 8.02 4.05 -0.09
CA HIS A 209 7.04 4.80 -0.87
C HIS A 209 7.68 5.21 -2.20
N GLU A 210 7.22 4.62 -3.30
CA GLU A 210 7.64 5.02 -4.65
C GLU A 210 7.06 6.38 -5.10
#